data_AF-A0A268U5H3-F1
#
_entry.id   AF-A0A268U5H3-F1
#
_cell.length_a   1.000
_cell.length_b   1.000
_cell.length_c   1.000
_cell.angle_alpha   90.00
_cell.angle_beta   90.00
_cell.angle_gamma   90.00
#
_symmetry.space_group_name_H-M   'P 1'
#
loop_
_entity.id
_entity.type
_entity.pdbx_description
1 polymer ?
#
loop_
_entity_poly.entity_id
_entity_poly.type
_entity_poly.pdbx_seq_one_letter_code
_entity_poly.pdbx_strand_id
1 'polypeptide(L)'
;MIAELQEYYSSTPLQSGGYFFDTAPNTNPFISFRQRFPSLDSIMTNAPQWYGVPLNPSDTSFMIATRVAFSTTQSILPNFTWSLSAPSTNRSDILAAIRTLLDQRPGTIWIGLMTYTHPDGSISRHALPILRSSAGLKVIPTNTTTMSLFEFTDTVSDTTDPELVFLRLSNRETRTLTEFATLQLTGTFQEPLSVTFSQNNCTGEGEDRRGSGASPSSTLVNQCESGRCAYPK
;
A
#
# COMPACT_ATOMS: atom_id res chain seq x y z
N MET A 1 -0.31 -5.60 -8.96
CA MET A 1 -0.83 -6.72 -8.15
C MET A 1 -2.00 -6.35 -7.23
N ILE A 2 -1.85 -5.65 -6.09
CA ILE A 2 -3.00 -5.44 -5.17
C ILE A 2 -4.16 -4.72 -5.86
N ALA A 3 -3.88 -3.66 -6.62
CA ALA A 3 -4.87 -2.95 -7.43
C ALA A 3 -5.59 -3.89 -8.43
N GLU A 4 -4.84 -4.75 -9.11
CA GLU A 4 -5.40 -5.72 -10.07
C GLU A 4 -6.26 -6.77 -9.39
N LEU A 5 -5.84 -7.24 -8.21
CA LEU A 5 -6.66 -8.14 -7.42
C LEU A 5 -7.96 -7.45 -6.99
N GLN A 6 -7.91 -6.19 -6.56
CA GLN A 6 -9.15 -5.51 -6.17
C GLN A 6 -10.07 -5.20 -7.36
N GLU A 7 -9.52 -4.87 -8.53
CA GLU A 7 -10.30 -4.51 -9.71
C GLU A 7 -10.88 -5.76 -10.43
N TYR A 8 -10.09 -6.82 -10.54
CA TYR A 8 -10.40 -7.97 -11.40
C TYR A 8 -10.64 -9.27 -10.65
N TYR A 9 -10.71 -9.27 -9.31
CA TYR A 9 -10.96 -10.51 -8.57
C TYR A 9 -12.27 -11.19 -8.99
N SER A 10 -12.17 -12.51 -9.12
CA SER A 10 -13.11 -13.46 -9.76
C SER A 10 -13.14 -13.47 -11.30
N SER A 11 -12.29 -12.68 -11.97
CA SER A 11 -12.06 -12.73 -13.42
C SER A 11 -10.69 -13.31 -13.78
N THR A 12 -10.49 -13.64 -15.06
CA THR A 12 -9.17 -14.04 -15.57
C THR A 12 -8.16 -12.90 -15.41
N PRO A 13 -6.90 -13.18 -15.01
CA PRO A 13 -5.84 -12.17 -15.02
C PRO A 13 -5.74 -11.48 -16.38
N LEU A 14 -5.33 -10.20 -16.35
CA LEU A 14 -5.08 -9.43 -17.57
C LEU A 14 -4.11 -10.19 -18.49
N GLN A 15 -4.51 -10.35 -19.76
CA GLN A 15 -3.72 -11.07 -20.76
C GLN A 15 -2.62 -10.20 -21.37
N SER A 16 -2.72 -8.88 -21.21
CA SER A 16 -1.72 -7.91 -21.65
C SER A 16 -1.75 -6.66 -20.77
N GLY A 17 -0.58 -6.04 -20.61
CA GLY A 17 -0.41 -4.90 -19.72
C GLY A 17 -0.63 -5.25 -18.24
N GLY A 18 -0.78 -4.21 -17.43
CA GLY A 18 -1.10 -4.29 -16.02
C GLY A 18 -1.77 -3.01 -15.58
N TYR A 19 -2.36 -3.02 -14.39
CA TYR A 19 -3.18 -1.91 -13.89
C TYR A 19 -2.39 -0.60 -13.85
N PHE A 20 -1.16 -0.63 -13.33
CA PHE A 20 -0.31 0.56 -13.21
C PHE A 20 0.79 0.65 -14.28
N PHE A 21 1.27 -0.48 -14.77
CA PHE A 21 2.42 -0.55 -15.66
C PHE A 21 2.30 -1.73 -16.59
N ASP A 22 3.08 -1.71 -17.67
CA ASP A 22 3.20 -2.83 -18.57
C ASP A 22 3.89 -4.03 -17.90
N THR A 23 3.35 -5.22 -18.11
CA THR A 23 3.84 -6.49 -17.59
C THR A 23 4.61 -7.29 -18.65
N ALA A 24 4.76 -6.74 -19.86
CA ALA A 24 5.51 -7.37 -20.93
C ALA A 24 6.96 -7.69 -20.50
N PRO A 25 7.53 -8.84 -20.94
CA PRO A 25 8.90 -9.22 -20.63
C PRO A 25 9.92 -8.11 -20.95
N ASN A 26 10.95 -7.99 -20.11
CA ASN A 26 12.03 -6.99 -20.24
C ASN A 26 11.57 -5.52 -20.21
N THR A 27 10.36 -5.25 -19.74
CA THR A 27 9.87 -3.87 -19.56
C THR A 27 10.17 -3.38 -18.16
N ASN A 28 10.72 -2.16 -18.04
CA ASN A 28 10.91 -1.54 -16.74
C ASN A 28 9.56 -1.01 -16.23
N PRO A 29 9.00 -1.56 -15.13
CA PRO A 29 7.67 -1.18 -14.65
C PRO A 29 7.62 0.27 -14.18
N PHE A 30 8.73 0.83 -13.69
CA PHE A 30 8.79 2.23 -13.23
C PHE A 30 8.77 3.23 -14.39
N ILE A 31 9.44 2.92 -15.51
CA ILE A 31 9.39 3.76 -16.71
C ILE A 31 7.97 3.75 -17.28
N SER A 32 7.38 2.55 -17.41
CA SER A 32 6.00 2.39 -17.89
C SER A 32 5.00 3.12 -16.99
N PHE A 33 5.13 2.97 -15.66
CA PHE A 33 4.31 3.67 -14.68
C PHE A 33 4.40 5.19 -14.81
N ARG A 34 5.62 5.74 -14.87
CA ARG A 34 5.84 7.19 -15.01
C ARG A 34 5.21 7.76 -16.28
N GLN A 35 5.31 7.02 -17.39
CA GLN A 35 4.71 7.45 -18.66
C GLN A 35 3.19 7.44 -18.62
N ARG A 36 2.58 6.45 -17.95
CA ARG A 36 1.12 6.30 -17.85
C ARG A 36 0.51 7.20 -16.77
N PHE A 37 1.19 7.38 -15.64
CA PHE A 37 0.69 8.07 -14.46
C PHE A 37 1.72 9.06 -13.87
N PRO A 38 2.11 10.12 -14.61
CA PRO A 38 3.17 11.03 -14.19
C PRO A 38 2.89 11.74 -12.86
N SER A 39 1.62 12.05 -12.56
CA SER A 39 1.23 12.63 -11.28
C SER A 39 1.42 11.67 -10.11
N LEU A 40 1.11 10.37 -10.29
CA LEU A 40 1.32 9.36 -9.24
C LEU A 40 2.81 9.05 -9.05
N ASP A 41 3.60 9.07 -10.12
CA ASP A 41 5.07 8.98 -10.04
C ASP A 41 5.69 10.14 -9.27
N SER A 42 5.20 11.37 -9.50
CA SER A 42 5.60 12.54 -8.72
C SER A 42 5.29 12.37 -7.24
N ILE A 43 4.10 11.86 -6.89
CA ILE A 43 3.74 11.59 -5.49
C ILE A 43 4.68 10.55 -4.88
N MET A 44 4.93 9.43 -5.56
CA MET A 44 5.84 8.39 -5.07
C MET A 44 7.26 8.90 -4.86
N THR A 45 7.77 9.68 -5.81
CA THR A 45 9.14 10.19 -5.78
C THR A 45 9.33 11.22 -4.66
N ASN A 46 8.33 12.07 -4.43
CA ASN A 46 8.41 13.15 -3.44
C ASN A 46 7.86 12.78 -2.06
N ALA A 47 7.23 11.60 -1.91
CA ALA A 47 6.66 11.14 -0.65
C ALA A 47 7.64 11.17 0.54
N PRO A 48 8.94 10.82 0.42
CA PRO A 48 9.88 10.97 1.52
C PRO A 48 10.05 12.43 1.97
N GLN A 49 9.95 13.40 1.07
CA GLN A 49 10.06 14.82 1.43
C GLN A 49 8.78 15.33 2.09
N TRP A 50 7.61 14.88 1.63
CA TRP A 50 6.32 15.34 2.16
C TRP A 50 5.93 14.66 3.47
N TYR A 51 6.22 13.36 3.62
CA TYR A 51 5.77 12.54 4.74
C TYR A 51 6.90 12.04 5.66
N GLY A 52 8.16 12.23 5.23
CA GLY A 52 9.35 11.76 5.95
C GLY A 52 9.84 12.70 7.07
N VAL A 53 9.06 13.71 7.44
CA VAL A 53 9.37 14.62 8.55
C VAL A 53 8.96 13.95 9.86
N PRO A 54 9.83 13.88 10.90
CA PRO A 54 9.45 13.40 12.22
C PRO A 54 8.30 14.24 12.80
N LEU A 55 7.25 13.59 13.28
CA LEU A 55 6.10 14.27 13.89
C LEU A 55 6.21 14.30 15.42
N ASN A 56 6.95 13.33 15.99
CA ASN A 56 7.23 13.25 17.42
C ASN A 56 8.73 13.07 17.67
N PRO A 57 9.27 13.54 18.82
CA PRO A 57 10.67 13.30 19.18
C PRO A 57 11.06 11.81 19.31
N SER A 58 10.07 10.94 19.55
CA SER A 58 10.25 9.49 19.65
C SER A 58 10.07 8.75 18.32
N ASP A 59 9.80 9.44 17.20
CA ASP A 59 9.64 8.81 15.90
C ASP A 59 10.96 8.12 15.50
N THR A 60 10.95 6.79 15.43
CA THR A 60 12.10 6.05 14.89
C THR A 60 12.16 6.18 13.38
N SER A 61 13.33 5.91 12.80
CA SER A 61 13.51 5.90 11.34
C SER A 61 12.52 4.95 10.65
N PHE A 62 12.17 3.83 11.28
CA PHE A 62 11.17 2.88 10.77
C PHE A 62 9.73 3.40 10.87
N MET A 63 9.35 4.07 11.95
CA MET A 63 8.04 4.72 12.08
C MET A 63 7.84 5.78 10.98
N ILE A 64 8.88 6.57 10.70
CA ILE A 64 8.85 7.55 9.60
C ILE A 64 8.69 6.84 8.25
N ALA A 65 9.43 5.75 8.01
CA ALA A 65 9.36 5.00 6.76
C ALA A 65 7.99 4.35 6.51
N THR A 66 7.41 3.76 7.56
CA THR A 66 6.10 3.13 7.49
C THR A 66 4.99 4.16 7.27
N ARG A 67 5.11 5.37 7.87
CA ARG A 67 4.24 6.50 7.56
C ARG A 67 4.36 6.95 6.12
N VAL A 68 5.58 7.09 5.58
CA VAL A 68 5.78 7.41 4.15
C VAL A 68 5.10 6.35 3.28
N ALA A 69 5.33 5.07 3.54
CA ALA A 69 4.71 3.97 2.79
C ALA A 69 3.17 4.01 2.88
N PHE A 70 2.62 4.29 4.06
CA PHE A 70 1.18 4.43 4.28
C PHE A 70 0.58 5.57 3.46
N SER A 71 1.15 6.78 3.57
CA SER A 71 0.67 7.97 2.84
C SER A 71 0.80 7.80 1.32
N THR A 72 1.89 7.18 0.85
CA THR A 72 2.06 6.83 -0.57
C THR A 72 1.00 5.82 -1.02
N THR A 73 0.74 4.78 -0.21
CA THR A 73 -0.26 3.76 -0.54
C THR A 73 -1.66 4.37 -0.66
N GLN A 74 -2.05 5.24 0.28
CA GLN A 74 -3.33 5.96 0.23
C GLN A 74 -3.43 6.86 -1.02
N SER A 75 -2.33 7.48 -1.44
CA SER A 75 -2.34 8.36 -2.60
C SER A 75 -2.44 7.60 -3.93
N ILE A 76 -1.85 6.40 -4.02
CA ILE A 76 -1.89 5.56 -5.22
C ILE A 76 -3.20 4.78 -5.32
N LEU A 77 -3.76 4.37 -4.17
CA LEU A 77 -4.97 3.58 -4.06
C LEU A 77 -6.01 4.29 -3.17
N PRO A 78 -6.50 5.47 -3.59
CA PRO A 78 -7.37 6.32 -2.76
C PRO A 78 -8.75 5.73 -2.53
N ASN A 79 -9.21 4.84 -3.42
CA ASN A 79 -10.50 4.15 -3.31
C ASN A 79 -10.53 3.09 -2.21
N PHE A 80 -9.45 2.92 -1.45
CA PHE A 80 -9.29 1.86 -0.47
C PHE A 80 -8.87 2.42 0.90
N THR A 81 -9.43 1.85 1.95
CA THR A 81 -9.02 2.14 3.33
C THR A 81 -7.85 1.26 3.72
N TRP A 82 -6.85 1.88 4.35
CA TRP A 82 -5.65 1.20 4.80
C TRP A 82 -5.48 1.40 6.31
N SER A 83 -5.04 0.36 7.02
CA SER A 83 -4.71 0.41 8.45
C SER A 83 -3.25 0.00 8.67
N LEU A 84 -2.47 0.88 9.28
CA LEU A 84 -1.07 0.63 9.62
C LEU A 84 -0.98 -0.04 11.01
N SER A 85 -0.28 -1.19 11.09
CA SER A 85 0.00 -1.84 12.36
C SER A 85 1.12 -1.14 13.14
N ALA A 86 1.16 -1.38 14.46
CA ALA A 86 2.33 -1.00 15.25
C ALA A 86 3.59 -1.75 14.75
N PRO A 87 4.78 -1.11 14.80
CA PRO A 87 6.05 -1.76 14.55
C PRO A 87 6.35 -2.92 15.51
N SER A 88 6.90 -4.00 14.98
CA SER A 88 7.54 -5.09 15.72
C SER A 88 9.05 -4.98 15.52
N THR A 89 9.86 -5.02 16.59
CA THR A 89 11.30 -4.63 16.53
C THR A 89 12.27 -5.75 16.95
N ASN A 90 11.79 -6.98 17.06
CA ASN A 90 12.60 -8.17 17.32
C ASN A 90 11.91 -9.43 16.79
N ARG A 91 12.62 -10.56 16.75
CA ARG A 91 12.09 -11.82 16.21
C ARG A 91 10.81 -12.27 16.90
N SER A 92 10.74 -12.23 18.23
CA SER A 92 9.55 -12.68 18.97
C SER A 92 8.32 -11.85 18.64
N ASP A 93 8.47 -10.53 18.54
CA ASP A 93 7.37 -9.62 18.21
C ASP A 93 6.93 -9.82 16.75
N ILE A 94 7.88 -10.04 15.84
CA ILE A 94 7.56 -10.32 14.43
C ILE A 94 6.80 -11.65 14.31
N LEU A 95 7.22 -12.70 15.02
CA LEU A 95 6.50 -13.97 15.04
C LEU A 95 5.10 -13.82 15.67
N ALA A 96 4.95 -12.99 16.70
CA ALA A 96 3.64 -12.66 17.27
C ALA A 96 2.76 -11.92 16.26
N ALA A 97 3.31 -10.96 15.51
CA ALA A 97 2.61 -10.27 14.44
C ALA A 97 2.17 -11.25 13.33
N ILE A 98 3.03 -12.19 12.93
CA ILE A 98 2.70 -13.23 11.94
C ILE A 98 1.53 -14.11 12.42
N ARG A 99 1.51 -14.51 13.70
CA ARG A 99 0.39 -15.27 14.28
C ARG A 99 -0.91 -14.46 14.20
N THR A 100 -0.86 -13.18 14.52
CA THR A 100 -2.00 -12.28 14.34
C THR A 100 -2.48 -12.24 12.89
N LEU A 101 -1.60 -12.27 11.89
CA LEU A 101 -2.00 -12.35 10.48
C LEU A 101 -2.69 -13.69 10.13
N LEU A 102 -2.25 -14.81 10.71
CA LEU A 102 -2.88 -16.12 10.52
C LEU A 102 -4.29 -16.19 11.10
N ASP A 103 -4.53 -15.48 12.21
CA ASP A 103 -5.83 -15.40 12.89
C ASP A 103 -6.86 -14.53 12.15
N GLN A 104 -6.44 -13.82 11.10
CA GLN A 104 -7.32 -12.96 10.30
C GLN A 104 -8.16 -13.77 9.31
N ARG A 105 -9.24 -13.15 8.83
CA ARG A 105 -10.18 -13.79 7.91
C ARG A 105 -9.51 -14.07 6.56
N PRO A 106 -9.77 -15.24 5.94
CA PRO A 106 -9.46 -15.45 4.52
C PRO A 106 -9.97 -14.31 3.64
N GLY A 107 -9.17 -13.92 2.66
CA GLY A 107 -9.38 -12.76 1.80
C GLY A 107 -8.70 -11.47 2.27
N THR A 108 -8.12 -11.44 3.48
CA THR A 108 -7.42 -10.26 3.98
C THR A 108 -6.07 -10.07 3.27
N ILE A 109 -5.77 -8.84 2.87
CA ILE A 109 -4.54 -8.46 2.15
C ILE A 109 -3.77 -7.43 2.96
N TRP A 110 -2.43 -7.59 2.96
CA TRP A 110 -1.51 -6.59 3.51
C TRP A 110 -0.39 -6.26 2.54
N ILE A 111 0.21 -5.09 2.76
CA ILE A 111 1.59 -4.82 2.39
C ILE A 111 2.44 -5.02 3.66
N GLY A 112 3.31 -6.01 3.66
CA GLY A 112 4.36 -6.17 4.67
C GLY A 112 5.45 -5.13 4.44
N LEU A 113 5.87 -4.46 5.52
CA LEU A 113 6.92 -3.44 5.54
C LEU A 113 8.06 -3.93 6.43
N MET A 114 9.26 -4.03 5.88
CA MET A 114 10.41 -4.63 6.56
C MET A 114 11.60 -3.68 6.59
N THR A 115 12.34 -3.68 7.71
CA THR A 115 13.74 -3.26 7.76
C THR A 115 14.63 -4.48 7.86
N TYR A 116 15.68 -4.50 7.06
CA TYR A 116 16.78 -5.43 7.19
C TYR A 116 18.05 -4.71 7.62
N THR A 117 18.79 -5.33 8.53
CA THR A 117 20.13 -4.88 8.93
C THR A 117 21.18 -5.77 8.27
N HIS A 118 22.14 -5.14 7.59
CA HIS A 118 23.29 -5.79 6.98
C HIS A 118 24.37 -6.11 8.02
N PRO A 119 25.35 -6.98 7.71
CA PRO A 119 26.43 -7.32 8.64
C PRO A 119 27.31 -6.13 9.01
N ASP A 120 27.39 -5.12 8.13
CA ASP A 120 28.11 -3.86 8.34
C ASP A 120 27.30 -2.82 9.15
N GLY A 121 26.09 -3.17 9.60
CA GLY A 121 25.19 -2.30 10.35
C GLY A 121 24.33 -1.36 9.49
N SER A 122 24.54 -1.33 8.17
CA SER A 122 23.67 -0.55 7.27
C SER A 122 22.26 -1.13 7.21
N ILE A 123 21.28 -0.29 6.91
CA ILE A 123 19.88 -0.69 6.82
C ILE A 123 19.38 -0.68 5.38
N SER A 124 18.54 -1.64 5.04
CA SER A 124 17.74 -1.62 3.82
C SER A 124 16.27 -1.85 4.17
N ARG A 125 15.38 -1.34 3.33
CA ARG A 125 13.94 -1.46 3.53
C ARG A 125 13.29 -2.14 2.35
N HIS A 126 12.21 -2.84 2.61
CA HIS A 126 11.49 -3.55 1.57
C HIS A 126 10.00 -3.62 1.89
N ALA A 127 9.21 -3.77 0.84
CA ALA A 127 7.77 -3.93 0.93
C ALA A 127 7.32 -5.06 0.00
N LEU A 128 6.39 -5.88 0.47
CA LEU A 128 5.85 -6.99 -0.31
C LEU A 128 4.40 -7.28 0.04
N PRO A 129 3.60 -7.87 -0.86
CA PRO A 129 2.24 -8.29 -0.55
C PRO A 129 2.19 -9.55 0.32
N ILE A 130 1.22 -9.59 1.24
CA ILE A 130 0.84 -10.77 2.03
C ILE A 130 -0.66 -10.99 1.85
N LEU A 131 -1.07 -12.23 1.61
CA LEU A 131 -2.48 -12.62 1.45
C LEU A 131 -2.84 -13.72 2.44
N ARG A 132 -3.96 -13.57 3.14
CA ARG A 132 -4.61 -14.64 3.89
C ARG A 132 -5.53 -15.42 2.95
N SER A 133 -5.13 -16.63 2.56
CA SER A 133 -6.02 -17.56 1.86
C SER A 133 -6.86 -18.35 2.86
N SER A 134 -7.67 -19.33 2.42
CA SER A 134 -8.29 -20.30 3.33
C SER A 134 -7.29 -21.31 3.91
N ALA A 135 -6.20 -21.59 3.19
CA ALA A 135 -5.21 -22.61 3.55
C ALA A 135 -4.02 -22.07 4.37
N GLY A 136 -3.82 -20.74 4.43
CA GLY A 136 -2.74 -20.14 5.20
C GLY A 136 -2.41 -18.72 4.76
N LEU A 137 -1.17 -18.31 4.96
CA LEU A 137 -0.60 -17.08 4.41
C LEU A 137 0.20 -17.38 3.14
N LYS A 138 0.07 -16.47 2.16
CA LYS A 138 0.99 -16.34 1.03
C LYS A 138 1.83 -15.09 1.21
N VAL A 139 3.14 -15.25 1.15
CA VAL A 139 4.12 -14.15 1.11
C VAL A 139 4.58 -14.05 -0.34
N ILE A 140 4.31 -12.92 -1.01
CA ILE A 140 4.59 -12.77 -2.43
C ILE A 140 5.87 -11.97 -2.59
N PRO A 141 7.02 -12.61 -2.89
CA PRO A 141 8.29 -11.88 -2.95
C PRO A 141 8.27 -10.91 -4.14
N THR A 142 8.87 -9.74 -3.94
CA THR A 142 9.04 -8.72 -5.00
C THR A 142 10.51 -8.48 -5.27
N ASN A 143 10.83 -7.95 -6.45
CA ASN A 143 12.21 -7.72 -6.87
C ASN A 143 13.10 -8.98 -6.76
N THR A 144 12.63 -10.06 -7.39
CA THR A 144 13.28 -11.38 -7.43
C THR A 144 13.98 -11.58 -8.77
N THR A 145 15.19 -11.04 -8.92
CA THR A 145 15.93 -11.09 -10.18
C THR A 145 16.64 -12.42 -10.44
N THR A 146 16.87 -13.22 -9.40
CA THR A 146 17.64 -14.48 -9.45
C THR A 146 16.80 -15.73 -9.15
N MET A 147 15.50 -15.57 -8.93
CA MET A 147 14.61 -16.66 -8.53
C MET A 147 13.99 -17.33 -9.76
N SER A 148 14.04 -18.66 -9.82
CA SER A 148 13.35 -19.45 -10.84
C SER A 148 11.83 -19.44 -10.63
N LEU A 149 11.07 -19.79 -11.68
CA LEU A 149 9.61 -19.93 -11.57
C LEU A 149 9.21 -20.98 -10.52
N PHE A 150 9.99 -22.06 -10.42
CA PHE A 150 9.75 -23.11 -9.43
C PHE A 150 9.93 -22.58 -8.00
N GLU A 151 11.05 -21.93 -7.71
CA GLU A 151 11.32 -21.33 -6.38
C GLU A 151 10.30 -20.25 -6.03
N PHE A 152 9.87 -19.45 -7.02
CA PHE A 152 8.83 -18.45 -6.82
C PHE A 152 7.50 -19.11 -6.45
N THR A 153 7.10 -20.16 -7.18
CA THR A 153 5.85 -20.89 -6.93
C THR A 153 5.87 -21.56 -5.55
N ASP A 154 7.00 -22.16 -5.19
CA ASP A 154 7.20 -22.77 -3.87
C ASP A 154 7.14 -21.71 -2.75
N THR A 155 7.80 -20.56 -2.93
CA THR A 155 7.78 -19.46 -1.96
C THR A 155 6.38 -18.88 -1.74
N VAL A 156 5.56 -18.82 -2.78
CA VAL A 156 4.19 -18.24 -2.73
C VAL A 156 3.13 -19.27 -2.30
N SER A 157 3.50 -20.54 -2.09
CA SER A 157 2.58 -21.56 -1.58
C SER A 157 2.00 -21.18 -0.22
N ASP A 158 0.81 -21.69 0.10
CA ASP A 158 0.18 -21.40 1.39
C ASP A 158 0.95 -22.08 2.54
N THR A 159 1.06 -21.39 3.68
CA THR A 159 1.57 -22.01 4.92
C THR A 159 0.86 -21.46 6.15
N THR A 160 0.71 -22.31 7.16
CA THR A 160 0.26 -21.94 8.52
C THR A 160 1.41 -21.92 9.53
N ASP A 161 2.63 -22.27 9.11
CA ASP A 161 3.80 -22.27 9.97
C ASP A 161 4.38 -20.84 10.09
N PRO A 162 4.31 -20.20 11.28
CA PRO A 162 4.85 -18.86 11.47
C PRO A 162 6.35 -18.75 11.20
N GLU A 163 7.12 -19.82 11.44
CA GLU A 163 8.55 -19.83 11.20
C GLU A 163 8.87 -19.84 9.69
N LEU A 164 8.12 -20.62 8.91
CA LEU A 164 8.23 -20.58 7.45
C LEU A 164 7.83 -19.22 6.88
N VAL A 165 6.79 -18.58 7.43
CA VAL A 165 6.43 -17.20 7.03
C VAL A 165 7.57 -16.23 7.37
N PHE A 166 8.13 -16.31 8.59
CA PHE A 166 9.28 -15.50 8.98
C PHE A 166 10.47 -15.69 8.04
N LEU A 167 10.77 -16.94 7.68
CA LEU A 167 11.84 -17.28 6.74
C LEU A 167 11.60 -16.64 5.36
N ARG A 168 10.38 -16.71 4.84
CA ARG A 168 10.01 -16.10 3.56
C ARG A 168 10.09 -14.57 3.58
N LEU A 169 9.74 -13.94 4.70
CA LEU A 169 9.96 -12.50 4.91
C LEU A 169 11.46 -12.15 5.02
N SER A 170 12.26 -13.08 5.53
CA SER A 170 13.70 -12.93 5.76
C SER A 170 14.58 -13.35 4.59
N ASN A 171 14.01 -13.75 3.43
CA ASN A 171 14.66 -14.46 2.31
C ASN A 171 15.73 -13.63 1.54
N ARG A 172 16.67 -13.01 2.25
CA ARG A 172 17.80 -12.21 1.76
C ARG A 172 19.02 -12.64 2.57
N GLU A 173 19.74 -13.64 2.07
CA GLU A 173 20.74 -14.48 2.76
C GLU A 173 21.74 -13.76 3.67
N THR A 174 22.10 -12.51 3.36
CA THR A 174 23.14 -11.77 4.09
C THR A 174 22.58 -10.73 5.06
N ARG A 175 21.26 -10.59 5.20
CA ARG A 175 20.63 -9.52 5.98
C ARG A 175 19.68 -10.09 7.01
N THR A 176 19.59 -9.45 8.17
CA THR A 176 18.69 -9.87 9.24
C THR A 176 17.42 -9.02 9.21
N LEU A 177 16.24 -9.66 9.21
CA LEU A 177 14.96 -8.96 9.41
C LEU A 177 14.89 -8.47 10.86
N THR A 178 14.88 -7.15 11.05
CA THR A 178 14.93 -6.52 12.39
C THR A 178 13.64 -5.82 12.76
N GLU A 179 12.90 -5.29 11.78
CA GLU A 179 11.64 -4.60 12.02
C GLU A 179 10.58 -5.02 11.02
N PHE A 180 9.32 -5.13 11.48
CA PHE A 180 8.17 -5.49 10.67
C PHE A 180 6.95 -4.67 11.04
N ALA A 181 6.19 -4.25 10.04
CA ALA A 181 4.86 -3.69 10.16
C ALA A 181 4.01 -4.09 8.95
N THR A 182 2.71 -3.85 9.01
CA THR A 182 1.80 -4.16 7.91
C THR A 182 0.88 -2.99 7.61
N LEU A 183 0.54 -2.82 6.34
CA LEU A 183 -0.58 -2.01 5.88
C LEU A 183 -1.71 -2.94 5.46
N GLN A 184 -2.74 -3.06 6.27
CA GLN A 184 -3.92 -3.87 5.98
C GLN A 184 -4.86 -3.11 5.05
N LEU A 185 -5.32 -3.77 4.00
CA LEU A 185 -6.45 -3.32 3.21
C LEU A 185 -7.74 -3.65 3.98
N THR A 186 -8.45 -2.63 4.48
CA THR A 186 -9.61 -2.83 5.38
C THR A 186 -10.97 -2.66 4.70
N GLY A 187 -11.00 -2.20 3.45
CA GLY A 187 -12.23 -1.97 2.71
C GLY A 187 -12.09 -0.95 1.59
N THR A 188 -13.23 -0.58 1.00
CA THR A 188 -13.33 0.50 0.01
C THR A 188 -13.64 1.83 0.72
N PHE A 189 -12.90 2.88 0.37
CA PHE A 189 -13.10 4.21 0.92
C PHE A 189 -14.35 4.85 0.29
N GLN A 190 -15.27 5.36 1.12
CA GLN A 190 -16.55 5.91 0.65
C GLN A 190 -16.43 7.28 -0.05
N GLU A 191 -15.35 8.04 0.16
CA GLU A 191 -15.17 9.42 -0.37
C GLU A 191 -13.71 9.76 -0.80
N PRO A 192 -13.13 9.03 -1.77
CA PRO A 192 -11.67 8.95 -2.00
C PRO A 192 -10.98 10.28 -2.34
N LEU A 193 -11.73 11.27 -2.83
CA LEU A 193 -11.20 12.58 -3.24
C LEU A 193 -11.34 13.65 -2.15
N SER A 194 -12.01 13.37 -1.03
CA SER A 194 -12.23 14.33 0.06
C SER A 194 -10.95 14.91 0.66
N VAL A 195 -9.83 14.17 0.57
CA VAL A 195 -8.48 14.60 1.04
C VAL A 195 -7.74 15.50 0.05
N THR A 196 -8.20 15.60 -1.20
CA THR A 196 -7.58 16.43 -2.25
C THR A 196 -8.25 17.80 -2.37
N PHE A 197 -9.39 18.01 -1.72
CA PHE A 197 -10.13 19.26 -1.75
C PHE A 197 -9.93 20.07 -0.47
N SER A 198 -9.48 21.30 -0.63
CA SER A 198 -9.60 22.29 0.44
C SER A 198 -11.08 22.63 0.62
N GLN A 199 -11.65 22.24 1.74
CA GLN A 199 -13.02 22.61 2.13
C GLN A 199 -13.08 24.01 2.76
N ASN A 200 -11.98 24.78 2.70
CA ASN A 200 -11.88 26.08 3.35
C ASN A 200 -13.01 26.99 2.86
N ASN A 201 -13.94 27.30 3.76
CA ASN A 201 -15.09 28.17 3.54
C ASN A 201 -16.12 27.68 2.50
N CYS A 202 -16.17 26.37 2.22
CA CYS A 202 -17.18 25.80 1.32
C CYS A 202 -18.50 25.42 2.02
N THR A 203 -18.51 25.35 3.36
CA THR A 203 -19.71 25.06 4.17
C THR A 203 -20.70 26.23 4.24
N GLY A 204 -20.22 27.46 3.97
CA GLY A 204 -21.01 28.68 4.15
C GLY A 204 -21.09 29.18 5.60
N GLU A 205 -20.21 28.68 6.48
CA GLU A 205 -20.08 29.16 7.85
C GLU A 205 -19.53 30.62 7.84
N GLY A 206 -20.37 31.60 8.22
CA GLY A 206 -20.02 33.02 8.33
C GLY A 206 -21.14 33.98 7.89
N GLU A 207 -21.10 35.24 8.36
CA GLU A 207 -22.05 36.28 7.92
C GLU A 207 -21.92 36.53 6.40
N ASP A 208 -23.06 36.68 5.71
CA ASP A 208 -23.18 36.96 4.27
C ASP A 208 -22.63 35.90 3.29
N ARG A 209 -22.50 34.63 3.72
CA ARG A 209 -22.07 33.54 2.81
C ARG A 209 -23.22 32.61 2.42
N ARG A 210 -23.26 32.25 1.12
CA ARG A 210 -24.21 31.28 0.57
C ARG A 210 -23.60 29.88 0.63
N GLY A 211 -24.06 29.04 1.55
CA GLY A 211 -23.73 27.62 1.63
C GLY A 211 -24.87 26.85 2.31
N SER A 212 -24.87 25.52 2.19
CA SER A 212 -25.92 24.67 2.77
C SER A 212 -25.70 24.35 4.26
N GLY A 213 -24.60 24.81 4.86
CA GLY A 213 -24.19 24.42 6.22
C GLY A 213 -23.71 22.97 6.33
N ALA A 214 -23.70 22.22 5.22
CA ALA A 214 -23.23 20.84 5.18
C ALA A 214 -21.75 20.77 4.78
N SER A 215 -21.01 19.81 5.34
CA SER A 215 -19.66 19.49 4.87
C SER A 215 -19.70 19.13 3.37
N PRO A 216 -18.91 19.79 2.51
CA PRO A 216 -18.83 19.43 1.10
C PRO A 216 -18.37 17.99 0.95
N SER A 217 -19.14 17.20 0.22
CA SER A 217 -18.78 15.83 -0.12
C SER A 217 -18.11 15.78 -1.49
N SER A 218 -17.08 14.95 -1.65
CA SER A 218 -16.39 14.80 -2.94
C SER A 218 -17.30 14.18 -4.00
N THR A 219 -18.28 13.37 -3.57
CA THR A 219 -19.36 12.84 -4.41
C THR A 219 -20.33 13.89 -4.98
N LEU A 220 -20.31 15.13 -4.46
CA LEU A 220 -21.16 16.23 -4.98
C LEU A 220 -20.42 17.09 -6.04
N VAL A 221 -19.14 16.82 -6.29
CA VAL A 221 -18.35 17.55 -7.29
C VAL A 221 -18.64 16.97 -8.67
N ASN A 222 -19.56 17.59 -9.40
CA ASN A 222 -19.74 17.30 -10.82
C ASN A 222 -18.53 17.81 -11.60
N GLN A 223 -17.72 16.91 -12.17
CA GLN A 223 -16.71 17.29 -13.15
C GLN A 223 -17.41 17.64 -14.46
N CYS A 224 -17.41 18.92 -14.80
CA CYS A 224 -17.93 19.41 -16.06
C CYS A 224 -16.77 19.48 -17.05
N GLU A 225 -16.78 18.59 -18.05
CA GLU A 225 -15.75 18.47 -19.10
C GLU A 225 -15.52 19.80 -19.84
N SER A 226 -16.54 20.65 -19.94
CA SER A 226 -16.45 22.10 -20.21
C SER A 226 -17.82 22.76 -20.01
N GLY A 227 -17.87 24.03 -19.57
CA GLY A 227 -19.12 24.79 -19.41
C GLY A 227 -19.88 24.56 -18.10
N ARG A 228 -21.05 25.21 -17.96
CA ARG A 228 -21.91 25.16 -16.76
C ARG A 228 -22.56 23.79 -16.62
N CYS A 229 -22.42 23.18 -15.45
CA CYS A 229 -23.04 21.92 -15.10
C CYS A 229 -24.57 22.01 -15.21
N ALA A 230 -25.18 21.08 -15.94
CA ALA A 230 -26.63 20.99 -16.02
C ALA A 230 -27.19 20.60 -14.64
N TYR A 231 -28.21 21.33 -14.18
CA TYR A 231 -28.92 20.99 -12.95
C TYR A 231 -29.56 19.60 -13.05
N PRO A 232 -29.60 18.81 -11.96
CA PRO A 232 -30.39 17.59 -11.94
C PRO A 232 -31.87 17.93 -12.12
N LYS A 233 -32.59 17.13 -12.90
CA LYS A 233 -34.06 17.10 -12.89
C LYS A 233 -34.56 16.33 -11.67
#